data_AF-A0A8T2RK46-F1
#
_entry.id   AF-A0A8T2RK46-F1
#
_cell.length_a   1.000
_cell.length_b   1.000
_cell.length_c   1.000
_cell.angle_alpha   90.00
_cell.angle_beta   90.00
_cell.angle_gamma   90.00
#
_symmetry.space_group_name_H-M   'P 1'
#
loop_
_entity.id
_entity.type
_entity.pdbx_description
1 polymer ?
#
loop_
_entity_poly.entity_id
_entity_poly.type
_entity_poly.pdbx_seq_one_letter_code
_entity_poly.pdbx_strand_id
1 'polypeptide(L)'
;MFMDPFAAYVVFHAGIPITLVPLDATNTIPITVEFFDHLKQNQSTYEAQYVYKVLELIKDTWFNDNFNKEYFLWDSFASGVAVSSILTSYSTKDNHFCDMEYRNVTVVTSNEPYGVDDGSNPSFDGRAVPRFHLRNGSVHSGHVQTGLQDPFCLTSGKRGKCQDGYTVETPGGIRIQVGTRAKLRENGSLFFFQESFIQSLNDPKHKAIYNFEAQFPCYKEVLYKANQSSNMFSRSVILDMDMSPGDIITLFYLLKLPRHTLDLKAITISATGWSNAATIDLIYDVLHMMGRDDIPVGLGEFFALGQPYLPSGTTGDCKYRQWIPSGEGGFIDSDTLFGLARDLPRSPRRYTAENSIKFGAPRNTNHPERRQQKAQEVIEKVLHQNNKRKVFFLTGGPLTNMATFLASNTSLKSQIKEIFIAGGVVNGSEKASAMGNVHTLPQNKLAEFNFFLDPQAAQNTFKSDVKIFLVPLNALYNEKLTISLLDALNATRRTPEAKFVHRLLLTVHELEEKRSQYSHTAKLMEEVVAAVALAETSNLKNNKRRAQLVVEATGDVHTDGWTRIVDKGGKNVQYVSNLNPQTLALSIARALNSAANSAVLASFTDQMASWTSSC
;
A
#
# COMPACT_ATOMS: atom_id res chain seq x y z
N MET A 1 -15.49 -15.63 4.07
CA MET A 1 -16.10 -16.70 3.26
C MET A 1 -16.16 -16.31 1.79
N PHE A 2 -16.73 -15.16 1.42
CA PHE A 2 -16.72 -14.67 0.03
C PHE A 2 -15.33 -14.61 -0.63
N MET A 3 -14.30 -14.20 0.11
CA MET A 3 -12.92 -14.10 -0.42
C MET A 3 -12.34 -15.43 -0.91
N ASP A 4 -12.72 -16.54 -0.28
CA ASP A 4 -12.32 -17.90 -0.69
C ASP A 4 -13.41 -18.90 -0.27
N PRO A 5 -14.43 -19.10 -1.11
CA PRO A 5 -15.53 -20.02 -0.84
C PRO A 5 -15.07 -21.47 -0.71
N PHE A 6 -14.04 -21.87 -1.46
CA PHE A 6 -13.54 -23.25 -1.47
C PHE A 6 -12.79 -23.57 -0.17
N ALA A 7 -11.93 -22.66 0.32
CA ALA A 7 -11.32 -22.84 1.63
C ALA A 7 -12.37 -22.89 2.74
N ALA A 8 -13.41 -22.04 2.66
CA ALA A 8 -14.52 -22.08 3.60
C ALA A 8 -15.27 -23.42 3.57
N TYR A 9 -15.53 -23.98 2.37
CA TYR A 9 -16.10 -25.32 2.23
C TYR A 9 -15.23 -26.38 2.89
N VAL A 10 -13.91 -26.38 2.65
CA VAL A 10 -12.98 -27.34 3.25
C VAL A 10 -13.02 -27.27 4.78
N VAL A 11 -13.03 -26.05 5.35
CA VAL A 11 -13.15 -25.87 6.80
C VAL A 11 -14.47 -26.43 7.32
N PHE A 12 -15.60 -26.14 6.66
CA PHE A 12 -16.89 -26.68 7.04
C PHE A 12 -16.84 -28.22 7.05
N HIS A 13 -16.40 -28.83 5.97
CA HIS A 13 -16.42 -30.29 5.82
C HIS A 13 -15.18 -31.01 6.40
N ALA A 14 -14.39 -30.36 7.26
CA ALA A 14 -13.18 -30.94 7.84
C ALA A 14 -13.44 -32.05 8.89
N GLY A 15 -14.70 -32.30 9.26
CA GLY A 15 -15.07 -33.30 10.27
C GLY A 15 -14.82 -32.86 11.72
N ILE A 16 -14.54 -31.57 11.92
CA ILE A 16 -14.39 -30.94 13.25
C ILE A 16 -15.70 -30.24 13.64
N PRO A 17 -16.07 -30.21 14.94
CA PRO A 17 -17.20 -29.42 15.41
C PRO A 17 -16.99 -27.93 15.11
N ILE A 18 -18.01 -27.29 14.54
CA ILE A 18 -17.98 -25.87 14.17
C ILE A 18 -19.08 -25.11 14.89
N THR A 19 -18.69 -23.95 15.42
CA THR A 19 -19.60 -22.91 15.86
C THR A 19 -19.49 -21.73 14.90
N LEU A 20 -20.56 -21.46 14.16
CA LEU A 20 -20.67 -20.34 13.24
C LEU A 20 -21.31 -19.15 13.96
N VAL A 21 -20.66 -17.99 13.92
CA VAL A 21 -21.23 -16.71 14.36
C VAL A 21 -21.46 -15.86 13.10
N PRO A 22 -22.65 -15.94 12.47
CA PRO A 22 -22.93 -15.28 11.21
C PRO A 22 -23.23 -13.79 11.39
N LEU A 23 -23.25 -13.05 10.27
CA LEU A 23 -23.68 -11.65 10.26
C LEU A 23 -25.10 -11.46 10.81
N ASP A 24 -26.00 -12.43 10.62
CA ASP A 24 -27.36 -12.35 11.18
C ASP A 24 -27.36 -12.21 12.71
N ALA A 25 -26.43 -12.87 13.40
CA ALA A 25 -26.29 -12.77 14.84
C ALA A 25 -25.53 -11.51 15.26
N THR A 26 -24.47 -11.14 14.54
CA THR A 26 -23.67 -9.96 14.90
C THR A 26 -24.39 -8.65 14.58
N ASN A 27 -25.27 -8.64 13.57
CA ASN A 27 -26.09 -7.49 13.20
C ASN A 27 -27.17 -7.16 14.26
N THR A 28 -27.41 -8.04 15.23
CA THR A 28 -28.35 -7.75 16.33
C THR A 28 -27.70 -6.96 17.47
N ILE A 29 -26.39 -6.69 17.42
CA ILE A 29 -25.62 -6.04 18.50
C ILE A 29 -24.76 -4.88 17.95
N PRO A 30 -25.37 -3.79 17.46
CA PRO A 30 -24.63 -2.61 17.02
C PRO A 30 -23.90 -1.93 18.19
N ILE A 31 -22.91 -1.11 17.85
CA ILE A 31 -22.27 -0.18 18.79
C ILE A 31 -23.23 0.97 19.04
N THR A 32 -24.11 0.84 20.04
CA THR A 32 -25.07 1.90 20.36
C THR A 32 -24.40 3.10 21.02
N VAL A 33 -25.11 4.24 21.07
CA VAL A 33 -24.64 5.43 21.79
C VAL A 33 -24.41 5.09 23.26
N GLU A 34 -25.32 4.32 23.86
CA GLU A 34 -25.24 3.89 25.25
C GLU A 34 -24.01 3.02 25.52
N PHE A 35 -23.70 2.06 24.64
CA PHE A 35 -22.48 1.27 24.76
C PHE A 35 -21.23 2.14 24.61
N PHE A 36 -21.21 3.02 23.62
CA PHE A 36 -20.08 3.89 23.36
C PHE A 36 -19.81 4.82 24.55
N ASP A 37 -20.86 5.41 25.13
CA ASP A 37 -20.76 6.26 26.32
C ASP A 37 -20.36 5.45 27.56
N HIS A 38 -20.82 4.21 27.70
CA HIS A 38 -20.40 3.35 28.81
C HIS A 38 -18.91 3.01 28.69
N LEU A 39 -18.43 2.66 27.50
CA LEU A 39 -17.00 2.45 27.26
C LEU A 39 -16.21 3.75 27.49
N LYS A 40 -16.75 4.91 27.10
CA LYS A 40 -16.13 6.22 27.37
C LYS A 40 -15.89 6.46 28.86
N GLN A 41 -16.86 6.10 29.69
CA GLN A 41 -16.81 6.31 31.14
C GLN A 41 -15.98 5.24 31.87
N ASN A 42 -15.74 4.08 31.26
CA ASN A 42 -15.09 2.92 31.87
C ASN A 42 -13.80 2.53 31.14
N GLN A 43 -12.72 3.28 31.40
CA GLN A 43 -11.39 3.06 30.82
C GLN A 43 -10.28 3.04 31.88
N SER A 44 -10.42 2.20 32.90
CA SER A 44 -9.46 2.06 34.00
C SER A 44 -8.16 1.36 33.60
N THR A 45 -8.10 0.77 32.40
CA THR A 45 -6.92 0.07 31.85
C THR A 45 -6.50 0.65 30.50
N TYR A 46 -5.26 0.42 30.09
CA TYR A 46 -4.73 0.90 28.81
C TYR A 46 -5.39 0.23 27.61
N GLU A 47 -5.81 -1.02 27.75
CA GLU A 47 -6.56 -1.77 26.75
C GLU A 47 -7.90 -1.12 26.49
N ALA A 48 -8.64 -0.78 27.55
CA ALA A 48 -9.92 -0.09 27.43
C ALA A 48 -9.74 1.30 26.79
N GLN A 49 -8.70 2.03 27.19
CA GLN A 49 -8.35 3.33 26.58
C GLN A 49 -8.01 3.20 25.09
N TYR A 50 -7.22 2.20 24.72
CA TYR A 50 -6.83 1.96 23.33
C TYR A 50 -8.04 1.55 22.48
N VAL A 51 -8.87 0.63 22.96
CA VAL A 51 -10.10 0.22 22.26
C VAL A 51 -11.04 1.39 22.08
N TYR A 52 -11.26 2.21 23.12
CA TYR A 52 -12.06 3.43 22.98
C TYR A 52 -11.47 4.39 21.95
N LYS A 53 -10.15 4.65 22.00
CA LYS A 53 -9.47 5.54 21.05
C LYS A 53 -9.62 5.08 19.60
N VAL A 54 -9.54 3.77 19.34
CA VAL A 54 -9.77 3.20 18.02
C VAL A 54 -11.23 3.40 17.58
N LEU A 55 -12.19 3.10 18.45
CA LEU A 55 -13.61 3.26 18.13
C LEU A 55 -14.01 4.73 17.93
N GLU A 56 -13.44 5.65 18.71
CA GLU A 56 -13.61 7.09 18.54
C GLU A 56 -13.09 7.54 17.18
N LEU A 57 -11.89 7.07 16.78
CA LEU A 57 -11.33 7.37 15.46
C LEU A 57 -12.22 6.85 14.32
N ILE A 58 -12.73 5.63 14.43
CA ILE A 58 -13.63 5.04 13.42
C ILE A 58 -14.95 5.81 13.36
N LYS A 59 -15.54 6.14 14.53
CA LYS A 59 -16.78 6.93 14.61
C LYS A 59 -16.61 8.29 13.95
N ASP A 60 -15.52 8.99 14.26
CA ASP A 60 -15.27 10.34 13.76
C ASP A 60 -15.01 10.35 12.25
N THR A 61 -14.51 9.24 11.71
CA THR A 61 -14.23 9.06 10.27
C THR A 61 -15.29 8.28 9.50
N TRP A 62 -16.40 7.94 10.15
CA TRP A 62 -17.50 7.20 9.53
C TRP A 62 -18.15 8.04 8.42
N PHE A 63 -18.50 7.39 7.31
CA PHE A 63 -18.93 8.07 6.09
C PHE A 63 -20.31 8.76 6.19
N ASN A 64 -21.08 8.50 7.26
CA ASN A 64 -22.38 9.11 7.56
C ASN A 64 -22.58 9.27 9.09
N ASP A 65 -23.74 9.79 9.52
CA ASP A 65 -24.07 10.00 10.94
C ASP A 65 -24.66 8.75 11.65
N ASN A 66 -24.70 7.60 10.96
CA ASN A 66 -25.32 6.37 11.44
C ASN A 66 -24.34 5.35 12.01
N PHE A 67 -23.10 5.76 12.37
CA PHE A 67 -22.10 4.86 12.98
C PHE A 67 -22.70 3.95 14.06
N ASN A 68 -23.49 4.53 14.99
CA ASN A 68 -24.06 3.79 16.11
C ASN A 68 -25.17 2.78 15.75
N LYS A 69 -25.55 2.72 14.47
CA LYS A 69 -26.56 1.81 13.91
C LYS A 69 -25.96 0.84 12.88
N GLU A 70 -24.83 1.21 12.29
CA GLU A 70 -24.23 0.51 11.14
C GLU A 70 -22.90 -0.17 11.49
N TYR A 71 -22.27 0.17 12.62
CA TYR A 71 -21.02 -0.45 13.05
C TYR A 71 -21.24 -1.51 14.13
N PHE A 72 -20.55 -2.63 13.97
CA PHE A 72 -20.71 -3.83 14.79
C PHE A 72 -19.34 -4.45 15.08
N LEU A 73 -19.13 -4.92 16.30
CA LEU A 73 -17.89 -5.61 16.69
C LEU A 73 -17.97 -7.12 16.42
N TRP A 74 -18.04 -7.49 15.13
CA TRP A 74 -18.25 -8.88 14.72
C TRP A 74 -17.20 -9.83 15.33
N ASP A 75 -15.92 -9.50 15.19
CA ASP A 75 -14.82 -10.34 15.66
C ASP A 75 -14.79 -10.46 17.20
N SER A 76 -15.05 -9.35 17.91
CA SER A 76 -15.09 -9.35 19.37
C SER A 76 -16.30 -10.14 19.88
N PHE A 77 -17.47 -10.00 19.26
CA PHE A 77 -18.65 -10.77 19.63
C PHE A 77 -18.43 -12.27 19.37
N ALA A 78 -17.86 -12.62 18.21
CA ALA A 78 -17.54 -14.00 17.88
C ALA A 78 -16.56 -14.62 18.88
N SER A 79 -15.55 -13.87 19.34
CA SER A 79 -14.62 -14.36 20.38
C SER A 79 -15.33 -14.56 21.72
N GLY A 80 -16.23 -13.66 22.12
CA GLY A 80 -17.08 -13.84 23.31
C GLY A 80 -17.93 -15.10 23.23
N VAL A 81 -18.62 -15.31 22.10
CA VAL A 81 -19.43 -16.51 21.85
C VAL A 81 -18.57 -17.77 21.90
N ALA A 82 -17.37 -17.76 21.33
CA ALA A 82 -16.45 -18.89 21.35
C ALA A 82 -16.01 -19.23 22.79
N VAL A 83 -15.57 -18.23 23.57
CA VAL A 83 -15.18 -18.42 24.98
C VAL A 83 -16.34 -18.96 25.80
N SER A 84 -17.54 -18.39 25.67
CA SER A 84 -18.73 -18.87 26.40
C SER A 84 -19.09 -20.30 26.00
N SER A 85 -18.96 -20.65 24.71
CA SER A 85 -19.19 -22.02 24.24
C SER A 85 -18.19 -22.99 24.84
N ILE A 86 -16.89 -22.64 24.91
CA ILE A 86 -15.87 -23.47 25.55
C ILE A 86 -16.19 -23.69 27.04
N LEU A 87 -16.52 -22.63 27.76
CA LEU A 87 -16.81 -22.70 29.21
C LEU A 87 -18.08 -23.50 29.53
N THR A 88 -19.03 -23.54 28.60
CA THR A 88 -20.30 -24.26 28.77
C THR A 88 -20.30 -25.62 28.08
N SER A 89 -19.12 -26.15 27.73
CA SER A 89 -18.97 -27.43 27.02
C SER A 89 -19.84 -27.53 25.77
N TYR A 90 -19.95 -26.41 25.05
CA TYR A 90 -20.70 -26.23 23.81
C TYR A 90 -22.23 -26.43 23.93
N SER A 91 -22.79 -26.28 25.12
CA SER A 91 -24.24 -26.28 25.31
C SER A 91 -24.92 -25.14 24.54
N THR A 92 -25.92 -25.47 23.72
CA THR A 92 -26.68 -24.46 22.97
C THR A 92 -27.55 -23.58 23.86
N LYS A 93 -27.96 -24.08 25.03
CA LYS A 93 -28.84 -23.34 25.95
C LYS A 93 -28.05 -22.37 26.83
N ASP A 94 -26.79 -22.71 27.09
CA ASP A 94 -26.00 -22.07 28.14
C ASP A 94 -24.96 -21.08 27.59
N ASN A 95 -24.92 -20.81 26.28
CA ASN A 95 -24.10 -19.70 25.80
C ASN A 95 -24.62 -18.38 26.38
N HIS A 96 -23.78 -17.66 27.12
CA HIS A 96 -24.18 -16.47 27.89
C HIS A 96 -24.48 -15.27 27.00
N PHE A 97 -23.94 -15.22 25.78
CA PHE A 97 -23.94 -14.02 24.95
C PHE A 97 -24.83 -14.13 23.71
N CYS A 98 -25.09 -15.33 23.22
CA CYS A 98 -25.79 -15.56 21.98
C CYS A 98 -26.77 -16.73 22.11
N ASP A 99 -27.92 -16.61 21.46
CA ASP A 99 -28.84 -17.71 21.25
C ASP A 99 -28.27 -18.65 20.19
N MET A 100 -28.09 -19.92 20.55
CA MET A 100 -27.43 -20.91 19.71
C MET A 100 -28.41 -21.99 19.26
N GLU A 101 -28.34 -22.37 17.99
CA GLU A 101 -29.14 -23.44 17.42
C GLU A 101 -28.27 -24.37 16.58
N TYR A 102 -28.69 -25.63 16.43
CA TYR A 102 -28.05 -26.50 15.44
C TYR A 102 -28.76 -26.40 14.09
N ARG A 103 -27.99 -26.16 13.03
CA ARG A 103 -28.47 -26.06 11.65
C ARG A 103 -27.60 -26.88 10.70
N ASN A 104 -28.16 -27.28 9.56
CA ASN A 104 -27.45 -28.05 8.54
C ASN A 104 -26.92 -27.10 7.48
N VAL A 105 -25.72 -26.55 7.69
CA VAL A 105 -25.21 -25.45 6.88
C VAL A 105 -24.08 -25.92 5.98
N THR A 106 -24.00 -25.36 4.77
CA THR A 106 -22.79 -25.40 3.94
C THR A 106 -22.51 -24.05 3.33
N VAL A 107 -21.35 -23.90 2.69
CA VAL A 107 -20.94 -22.70 1.95
C VAL A 107 -21.17 -22.94 0.47
N VAL A 108 -21.93 -22.06 -0.18
CA VAL A 108 -22.11 -22.04 -1.63
C VAL A 108 -20.77 -21.83 -2.29
N THR A 109 -20.35 -22.77 -3.12
CA THR A 109 -19.12 -22.66 -3.92
C THR A 109 -19.41 -22.52 -5.40
N SER A 110 -20.69 -22.56 -5.80
CA SER A 110 -21.12 -22.47 -7.20
C SER A 110 -22.58 -22.04 -7.32
N ASN A 111 -22.98 -21.62 -8.52
CA ASN A 111 -24.26 -20.96 -8.80
C ASN A 111 -25.12 -21.73 -9.80
N GLU A 112 -26.44 -21.57 -9.69
CA GLU A 112 -27.42 -22.21 -10.59
C GLU A 112 -27.28 -21.75 -12.06
N PRO A 113 -27.52 -22.62 -13.05
CA PRO A 113 -28.07 -23.97 -12.92
C PRO A 113 -27.05 -25.00 -12.46
N TYR A 114 -27.42 -25.78 -11.44
CA TYR A 114 -26.50 -26.77 -10.89
C TYR A 114 -26.30 -27.97 -11.82
N GLY A 115 -25.09 -28.49 -11.84
CA GLY A 115 -24.62 -29.62 -12.65
C GLY A 115 -24.36 -29.29 -14.11
N VAL A 116 -24.47 -28.02 -14.49
CA VAL A 116 -23.99 -27.52 -15.78
C VAL A 116 -22.52 -27.17 -15.64
N ASP A 117 -21.71 -27.72 -16.55
CA ASP A 117 -20.29 -27.40 -16.66
C ASP A 117 -20.08 -26.37 -17.77
N ASP A 118 -19.62 -25.17 -17.38
CA ASP A 118 -19.20 -24.10 -18.27
C ASP A 118 -17.68 -23.83 -18.20
N GLY A 119 -16.94 -24.71 -17.52
CA GLY A 119 -15.49 -24.62 -17.32
C GLY A 119 -15.05 -23.65 -16.21
N SER A 120 -15.96 -22.91 -15.57
CA SER A 120 -15.60 -21.98 -14.48
C SER A 120 -15.28 -22.68 -13.17
N ASN A 121 -15.79 -23.90 -12.97
CA ASN A 121 -15.70 -24.60 -11.69
C ASN A 121 -14.54 -25.60 -11.63
N PRO A 122 -13.44 -25.27 -10.92
CA PRO A 122 -12.26 -26.14 -10.88
C PRO A 122 -12.48 -27.44 -10.09
N SER A 123 -13.61 -27.58 -9.39
CA SER A 123 -13.89 -28.80 -8.63
C SER A 123 -14.43 -29.93 -9.49
N PHE A 124 -14.95 -29.63 -10.69
CA PHE A 124 -15.50 -30.58 -11.63
C PHE A 124 -14.61 -30.65 -12.89
N ASP A 125 -13.38 -31.11 -12.72
CA ASP A 125 -12.33 -31.12 -13.75
C ASP A 125 -12.30 -32.40 -14.61
N GLY A 126 -13.45 -33.05 -14.81
CA GLY A 126 -13.59 -34.29 -15.59
C GLY A 126 -13.05 -35.57 -14.92
N ARG A 127 -12.54 -35.47 -13.68
CA ARG A 127 -12.16 -36.66 -12.88
C ARG A 127 -13.39 -37.50 -12.53
N ALA A 128 -13.19 -38.82 -12.39
CA ALA A 128 -14.24 -39.75 -11.97
C ALA A 128 -14.86 -39.41 -10.61
N VAL A 129 -14.07 -38.80 -9.72
CA VAL A 129 -14.50 -38.26 -8.43
C VAL A 129 -14.16 -36.77 -8.43
N PRO A 130 -15.17 -35.87 -8.34
CA PRO A 130 -14.93 -34.43 -8.23
C PRO A 130 -14.06 -34.09 -7.02
N ARG A 131 -13.34 -32.97 -7.08
CA ARG A 131 -12.55 -32.50 -5.94
C ARG A 131 -13.46 -32.32 -4.74
N PHE A 132 -12.91 -32.62 -3.55
CA PHE A 132 -13.66 -32.61 -2.29
C PHE A 132 -14.87 -33.56 -2.24
N HIS A 133 -14.94 -34.55 -3.14
CA HIS A 133 -16.05 -35.51 -3.24
C HIS A 133 -17.41 -34.84 -3.42
N LEU A 134 -17.44 -33.71 -4.13
CA LEU A 134 -18.64 -32.93 -4.37
C LEU A 134 -19.66 -33.70 -5.23
N ARG A 135 -20.94 -33.52 -4.91
CA ARG A 135 -22.05 -34.12 -5.65
C ARG A 135 -22.45 -33.25 -6.82
N ASN A 136 -22.64 -33.87 -7.98
CA ASN A 136 -23.21 -33.20 -9.15
C ASN A 136 -24.69 -32.82 -8.88
N GLY A 137 -25.14 -31.67 -9.39
CA GLY A 137 -26.47 -31.10 -9.13
C GLY A 137 -26.66 -30.44 -7.75
N SER A 138 -25.60 -30.19 -7.00
CA SER A 138 -25.63 -29.51 -5.69
C SER A 138 -25.17 -28.04 -5.77
N VAL A 139 -25.25 -27.31 -4.64
CA VAL A 139 -24.76 -25.92 -4.47
C VAL A 139 -23.25 -25.73 -4.68
N HIS A 140 -22.56 -26.81 -5.07
CA HIS A 140 -21.13 -26.84 -5.34
C HIS A 140 -20.79 -27.19 -6.79
N SER A 141 -21.80 -27.50 -7.61
CA SER A 141 -21.64 -27.93 -9.00
C SER A 141 -22.40 -26.98 -9.91
N GLY A 142 -21.73 -26.04 -10.53
CA GLY A 142 -22.33 -24.98 -11.35
C GLY A 142 -21.32 -23.87 -11.58
N HIS A 143 -21.78 -22.71 -12.04
CA HIS A 143 -20.89 -21.59 -12.35
C HIS A 143 -20.21 -21.01 -11.10
N VAL A 144 -18.91 -20.73 -11.16
CA VAL A 144 -18.14 -20.06 -10.11
C VAL A 144 -17.80 -18.67 -10.59
N GLN A 145 -18.02 -17.64 -9.76
CA GLN A 145 -17.70 -16.28 -10.15
C GLN A 145 -16.22 -16.16 -10.53
N THR A 146 -15.95 -15.88 -11.80
CA THR A 146 -14.59 -15.82 -12.37
C THR A 146 -13.94 -14.44 -12.26
N GLY A 147 -14.71 -13.42 -11.88
CA GLY A 147 -14.21 -12.06 -11.66
C GLY A 147 -15.31 -11.07 -11.27
N LEU A 148 -14.92 -9.81 -11.01
CA LEU A 148 -15.87 -8.75 -10.62
C LEU A 148 -16.83 -8.37 -11.76
N GLN A 149 -16.42 -8.57 -13.02
CA GLN A 149 -17.23 -8.29 -14.21
C GLN A 149 -17.78 -9.56 -14.87
N ASP A 150 -17.90 -10.65 -14.11
CA ASP A 150 -18.40 -11.90 -14.65
C ASP A 150 -19.81 -11.71 -15.25
N PRO A 151 -19.98 -11.87 -16.58
CA PRO A 151 -21.25 -11.63 -17.25
C PRO A 151 -22.33 -12.62 -16.82
N PHE A 152 -21.95 -13.78 -16.29
CA PHE A 152 -22.91 -14.72 -15.72
C PHE A 152 -23.50 -14.17 -14.43
N CYS A 153 -22.66 -13.63 -13.55
CA CYS A 153 -23.06 -13.11 -12.24
C CYS A 153 -23.79 -11.77 -12.33
N LEU A 154 -23.39 -10.92 -13.28
CA LEU A 154 -23.96 -9.61 -13.46
C LEU A 154 -25.34 -9.68 -14.14
N THR A 155 -26.31 -8.99 -13.55
CA THR A 155 -27.66 -8.83 -14.12
C THR A 155 -27.96 -7.34 -14.22
N SER A 156 -28.20 -6.83 -15.44
CA SER A 156 -28.41 -5.40 -15.67
C SER A 156 -29.54 -4.84 -14.80
N GLY A 157 -29.24 -3.80 -14.02
CA GLY A 157 -30.21 -3.08 -13.17
C GLY A 157 -30.77 -3.87 -11.98
N LYS A 158 -30.19 -5.03 -11.63
CA LYS A 158 -30.64 -5.88 -10.50
C LYS A 158 -29.45 -6.33 -9.64
N ARG A 159 -29.76 -6.87 -8.45
CA ARG A 159 -28.78 -7.60 -7.63
C ARG A 159 -28.21 -8.76 -8.45
N GLY A 160 -26.89 -8.92 -8.46
CA GLY A 160 -26.21 -10.04 -9.13
C GLY A 160 -26.73 -11.38 -8.62
N LYS A 161 -26.68 -12.40 -9.48
CA LYS A 161 -27.26 -13.72 -9.18
C LYS A 161 -26.28 -14.68 -8.50
N CYS A 162 -24.98 -14.38 -8.53
CA CYS A 162 -23.97 -15.21 -7.89
C CYS A 162 -23.97 -15.05 -6.37
N GLN A 163 -23.73 -16.16 -5.68
CA GLN A 163 -23.85 -16.35 -4.23
C GLN A 163 -22.61 -17.05 -3.66
N ASP A 164 -21.48 -17.02 -4.37
CA ASP A 164 -20.21 -17.56 -3.91
C ASP A 164 -19.92 -17.13 -2.45
N GLY A 165 -19.59 -18.08 -1.59
CA GLY A 165 -19.32 -17.83 -0.17
C GLY A 165 -20.54 -17.57 0.71
N TYR A 166 -21.77 -17.60 0.18
CA TYR A 166 -22.99 -17.57 1.00
C TYR A 166 -23.09 -18.84 1.82
N THR A 167 -23.54 -18.72 3.07
CA THR A 167 -23.92 -19.88 3.90
C THR A 167 -25.38 -20.22 3.68
N VAL A 168 -25.70 -21.48 3.41
CA VAL A 168 -27.06 -21.94 3.10
C VAL A 168 -27.41 -23.22 3.83
N GLU A 169 -28.69 -23.39 4.16
CA GLU A 169 -29.20 -24.65 4.70
C GLU A 169 -29.62 -25.58 3.56
N THR A 170 -29.01 -26.76 3.51
CA THR A 170 -29.30 -27.76 2.47
C THR A 170 -29.22 -29.18 3.03
N PRO A 171 -29.82 -30.20 2.37
CA PRO A 171 -29.63 -31.59 2.76
C PRO A 171 -28.17 -32.08 2.74
N GLY A 172 -27.30 -31.40 1.97
CA GLY A 172 -25.84 -31.66 1.95
C GLY A 172 -25.05 -30.85 2.99
N GLY A 173 -25.72 -30.02 3.78
CA GLY A 173 -25.11 -29.23 4.85
C GLY A 173 -24.66 -30.09 6.02
N ILE A 174 -23.66 -29.62 6.73
CA ILE A 174 -23.17 -30.26 7.95
C ILE A 174 -23.88 -29.69 9.17
N ARG A 175 -24.14 -30.55 10.15
CA ARG A 175 -24.77 -30.14 11.41
C ARG A 175 -23.78 -29.32 12.24
N ILE A 176 -23.98 -28.01 12.32
CA ILE A 176 -23.12 -27.09 13.08
C ILE A 176 -23.95 -26.28 14.05
N GLN A 177 -23.28 -25.76 15.08
CA GLN A 177 -23.87 -24.80 15.99
C GLN A 177 -23.83 -23.41 15.33
N VAL A 178 -24.94 -22.68 15.32
CA VAL A 178 -25.08 -21.37 14.68
C VAL A 178 -25.63 -20.39 15.69
N GLY A 179 -24.93 -19.27 15.87
CA GLY A 179 -25.46 -18.13 16.59
C GLY A 179 -26.58 -17.46 15.81
N THR A 180 -27.67 -17.10 16.48
CA THR A 180 -28.86 -16.52 15.84
C THR A 180 -29.10 -15.08 16.23
N ARG A 181 -28.84 -14.72 17.49
CA ARG A 181 -29.06 -13.38 18.04
C ARG A 181 -28.27 -13.18 19.32
N ALA A 182 -27.76 -11.96 19.53
CA ALA A 182 -27.16 -11.56 20.78
C ALA A 182 -28.21 -11.41 21.91
N LYS A 183 -27.89 -11.90 23.10
CA LYS A 183 -28.76 -11.83 24.28
C LYS A 183 -28.71 -10.44 24.91
N LEU A 184 -29.86 -9.78 24.99
CA LEU A 184 -30.05 -8.51 25.69
C LEU A 184 -30.29 -8.76 27.19
N ARG A 185 -29.79 -7.88 28.07
CA ARG A 185 -30.09 -7.98 29.49
C ARG A 185 -31.55 -7.64 29.78
N GLU A 186 -32.15 -8.36 30.71
CA GLU A 186 -33.44 -7.97 31.27
C GLU A 186 -33.31 -6.59 31.93
N ASN A 187 -34.14 -5.64 31.48
CA ASN A 187 -34.21 -4.25 31.96
C ASN A 187 -32.95 -3.38 31.75
N GLY A 188 -32.06 -3.71 30.80
CA GLY A 188 -30.86 -2.93 30.48
C GLY A 188 -30.83 -2.42 29.04
N SER A 189 -30.05 -1.36 28.79
CA SER A 189 -29.75 -0.84 27.44
C SER A 189 -28.53 -1.51 26.78
N LEU A 190 -27.80 -2.36 27.52
CA LEU A 190 -26.61 -3.08 27.05
C LEU A 190 -26.89 -4.58 26.89
N PHE A 191 -26.22 -5.18 25.92
CA PHE A 191 -26.18 -6.63 25.74
C PHE A 191 -25.25 -7.29 26.77
N PHE A 192 -25.51 -8.56 27.13
CA PHE A 192 -24.65 -9.31 28.06
C PHE A 192 -23.18 -9.32 27.61
N PHE A 193 -22.94 -9.47 26.31
CA PHE A 193 -21.58 -9.41 25.75
C PHE A 193 -20.93 -8.05 25.94
N GLN A 194 -21.63 -6.96 25.65
CA GLN A 194 -21.08 -5.60 25.71
C GLN A 194 -20.62 -5.23 27.13
N GLU A 195 -21.41 -5.58 28.14
CA GLU A 195 -21.03 -5.38 29.54
C GLU A 195 -19.81 -6.25 29.91
N SER A 196 -19.86 -7.55 29.58
CA SER A 196 -18.73 -8.45 29.82
C SER A 196 -17.46 -7.99 29.11
N PHE A 197 -17.58 -7.46 27.89
CA PHE A 197 -16.48 -6.95 27.10
C PHE A 197 -15.81 -5.75 27.78
N ILE A 198 -16.60 -4.78 28.24
CA ILE A 198 -16.09 -3.63 28.99
C ILE A 198 -15.45 -4.08 30.31
N GLN A 199 -16.08 -5.01 31.04
CA GLN A 199 -15.51 -5.56 32.28
C GLN A 199 -14.18 -6.28 32.02
N SER A 200 -14.10 -7.11 30.98
CA SER A 200 -12.88 -7.84 30.63
C SER A 200 -11.74 -6.90 30.23
N LEU A 201 -12.03 -5.85 29.45
CA LEU A 201 -11.02 -4.84 29.12
C LEU A 201 -10.51 -4.14 30.37
N ASN A 202 -11.37 -3.90 31.36
CA ASN A 202 -11.03 -3.18 32.58
C ASN A 202 -10.52 -4.07 33.74
N ASP A 203 -10.38 -5.39 33.57
CA ASP A 203 -9.94 -6.28 34.65
C ASP A 203 -8.47 -6.04 35.01
N PRO A 204 -8.16 -5.55 36.23
CA PRO A 204 -6.80 -5.23 36.64
C PRO A 204 -5.87 -6.45 36.69
N LYS A 205 -6.39 -7.68 36.73
CA LYS A 205 -5.60 -8.92 36.72
C LYS A 205 -4.97 -9.21 35.35
N HIS A 206 -5.59 -8.72 34.28
CA HIS A 206 -5.20 -9.00 32.90
C HIS A 206 -4.66 -7.76 32.18
N LYS A 207 -4.35 -6.70 32.93
CA LYS A 207 -3.78 -5.47 32.40
C LYS A 207 -2.42 -5.69 31.74
N ALA A 208 -2.10 -4.82 30.80
CA ALA A 208 -0.85 -4.85 30.06
C ALA A 208 0.33 -4.84 31.01
N ILE A 209 1.33 -5.67 30.69
CA ILE A 209 2.56 -5.82 31.47
C ILE A 209 3.35 -4.50 31.49
N TYR A 210 3.18 -3.67 30.46
CA TYR A 210 3.89 -2.40 30.31
C TYR A 210 2.90 -1.23 30.21
N ASN A 211 3.11 -0.23 31.06
CA ASN A 211 2.61 1.10 30.83
C ASN A 211 3.61 1.83 29.93
N PHE A 212 3.18 2.26 28.74
CA PHE A 212 4.04 3.00 27.82
C PHE A 212 4.56 4.30 28.45
N GLU A 213 3.74 4.99 29.24
CA GLU A 213 4.14 6.20 29.98
C GLU A 213 5.11 5.90 31.13
N ALA A 214 5.07 4.70 31.72
CA ALA A 214 6.05 4.28 32.73
C ALA A 214 7.36 3.80 32.10
N GLN A 215 7.30 3.18 30.91
CA GLN A 215 8.48 2.78 30.14
C GLN A 215 9.24 4.01 29.63
N PHE A 216 8.48 5.05 29.27
CA PHE A 216 8.97 6.28 28.66
C PHE A 216 8.41 7.49 29.43
N PRO A 217 8.94 7.79 30.64
CA PRO A 217 8.45 8.89 31.47
C PRO A 217 8.57 10.27 30.80
N CYS A 218 9.41 10.38 29.78
CA CYS A 218 9.62 11.59 28.99
C CYS A 218 9.02 11.48 27.58
N TYR A 219 8.09 10.55 27.37
CA TYR A 219 7.42 10.42 26.08
C TYR A 219 6.77 11.75 25.68
N LYS A 220 7.03 12.13 24.43
CA LYS A 220 6.41 13.29 23.80
C LYS A 220 6.34 13.11 22.30
N GLU A 221 5.22 13.54 21.72
CA GLU A 221 5.06 13.66 20.29
C GLU A 221 5.76 14.96 19.83
N VAL A 222 6.91 14.82 19.18
CA VAL A 222 7.70 15.95 18.65
C VAL A 222 7.67 15.91 17.14
N LEU A 223 7.43 17.05 16.50
CA LEU A 223 7.60 17.21 15.07
C LEU A 223 8.88 18.00 14.80
N TYR A 224 9.74 17.49 13.93
CA TYR A 224 10.97 18.14 13.53
C TYR A 224 10.77 18.84 12.19
N LYS A 225 11.17 20.11 12.10
CA LYS A 225 11.07 20.91 10.88
C LYS A 225 12.40 21.58 10.62
N ALA A 226 12.82 21.63 9.36
CA ALA A 226 14.00 22.39 9.00
C ALA A 226 13.74 23.90 9.11
N ASN A 227 14.76 24.66 9.56
CA ASN A 227 14.70 26.12 9.55
C ASN A 227 14.37 26.63 8.14
N GLN A 228 13.41 27.54 8.02
CA GLN A 228 13.04 28.13 6.74
C GLN A 228 14.15 29.08 6.27
N SER A 229 15.12 28.57 5.50
CA SER A 229 15.97 29.44 4.68
C SER A 229 15.34 29.54 3.29
N SER A 230 14.75 30.69 2.99
CA SER A 230 14.19 31.02 1.68
C SER A 230 15.31 31.23 0.67
N ASN A 231 16.00 30.17 0.27
CA ASN A 231 17.09 30.31 -0.67
C ASN A 231 16.51 30.42 -2.09
N MET A 232 16.68 31.60 -2.71
CA MET A 232 16.01 31.98 -3.96
C MET A 232 16.43 31.13 -5.17
N PHE A 233 17.55 30.40 -5.05
CA PHE A 233 18.24 29.75 -6.15
C PHE A 233 18.10 28.21 -6.19
N SER A 234 17.42 27.59 -5.22
CA SER A 234 17.29 26.13 -5.19
C SER A 234 16.26 25.60 -6.18
N ARG A 235 16.53 24.42 -6.74
CA ARG A 235 15.53 23.69 -7.54
C ARG A 235 14.45 23.16 -6.59
N SER A 236 13.21 23.62 -6.76
CA SER A 236 12.06 23.06 -6.02
C SER A 236 11.66 21.73 -6.64
N VAL A 237 11.59 20.68 -5.84
CA VAL A 237 11.35 19.31 -6.31
C VAL A 237 10.16 18.68 -5.62
N ILE A 238 9.33 17.98 -6.41
CA ILE A 238 8.36 17.01 -5.90
C ILE A 238 8.84 15.61 -6.31
N LEU A 239 8.91 14.71 -5.35
CA LEU A 239 9.29 13.32 -5.56
C LEU A 239 8.04 12.45 -5.61
N ASP A 240 7.79 11.79 -6.72
CA ASP A 240 6.73 10.80 -6.89
C ASP A 240 7.37 9.41 -6.89
N MET A 241 6.97 8.53 -5.98
CA MET A 241 7.65 7.25 -5.72
C MET A 241 6.64 6.14 -5.43
N ASP A 242 7.05 4.88 -5.55
CA ASP A 242 6.23 3.73 -5.16
C ASP A 242 6.76 2.97 -3.95
N MET A 243 7.65 3.62 -3.20
CA MET A 243 8.22 3.17 -1.93
C MET A 243 9.01 1.87 -2.05
N SER A 244 9.60 1.62 -3.22
CA SER A 244 10.59 0.57 -3.41
C SER A 244 11.86 0.85 -2.58
N PRO A 245 12.74 -0.14 -2.34
CA PRO A 245 14.02 0.13 -1.69
C PRO A 245 14.87 1.19 -2.45
N GLY A 246 14.77 1.25 -3.78
CA GLY A 246 15.41 2.27 -4.62
C GLY A 246 14.89 3.68 -4.32
N ASP A 247 13.58 3.83 -4.13
CA ASP A 247 12.96 5.09 -3.72
C ASP A 247 13.43 5.54 -2.33
N ILE A 248 13.58 4.62 -1.38
CA ILE A 248 14.04 4.96 -0.02
C ILE A 248 15.49 5.47 -0.06
N ILE A 249 16.36 4.83 -0.84
CA ILE A 249 17.74 5.30 -1.05
C ILE A 249 17.73 6.67 -1.73
N THR A 250 16.85 6.86 -2.72
CA THR A 250 16.65 8.13 -3.42
C THR A 250 16.19 9.23 -2.48
N LEU A 251 15.24 8.95 -1.60
CA LEU A 251 14.74 9.88 -0.59
C LEU A 251 15.86 10.30 0.36
N PHE A 252 16.64 9.35 0.89
CA PHE A 252 17.82 9.69 1.70
C PHE A 252 18.79 10.57 0.93
N TYR A 253 19.16 10.20 -0.30
CA TYR A 253 20.06 11.02 -1.12
C TYR A 253 19.55 12.46 -1.27
N LEU A 254 18.28 12.66 -1.61
CA LEU A 254 17.69 14.01 -1.77
C LEU A 254 17.66 14.81 -0.47
N LEU A 255 17.36 14.16 0.67
CA LEU A 255 17.35 14.80 1.98
C LEU A 255 18.76 15.18 2.48
N LYS A 256 19.78 14.47 2.00
CA LYS A 256 21.19 14.76 2.31
C LYS A 256 21.77 15.91 1.50
N LEU A 257 21.22 16.19 0.32
CA LEU A 257 21.69 17.28 -0.53
C LEU A 257 21.52 18.66 0.15
N PRO A 258 22.44 19.60 -0.09
CA PRO A 258 22.27 20.96 0.41
C PRO A 258 21.00 21.61 -0.14
N ARG A 259 20.20 22.22 0.74
CA ARG A 259 18.92 22.87 0.38
C ARG A 259 19.04 24.02 -0.62
N HIS A 260 20.23 24.62 -0.74
CA HIS A 260 20.51 25.64 -1.76
C HIS A 260 20.69 25.05 -3.17
N THR A 261 21.02 23.76 -3.26
CA THR A 261 21.09 23.02 -4.53
C THR A 261 19.71 22.54 -4.94
N LEU A 262 19.00 21.88 -4.02
CA LEU A 262 17.72 21.23 -4.25
C LEU A 262 16.88 21.30 -2.97
N ASP A 263 15.63 21.74 -3.08
CA ASP A 263 14.68 21.81 -1.97
C ASP A 263 13.49 20.88 -2.26
N LEU A 264 13.45 19.73 -1.57
CA LEU A 264 12.35 18.78 -1.65
C LEU A 264 11.13 19.38 -0.94
N LYS A 265 10.08 19.64 -1.73
CA LYS A 265 8.86 20.35 -1.33
C LYS A 265 7.73 19.41 -0.92
N ALA A 266 7.65 18.23 -1.53
CA ALA A 266 6.61 17.25 -1.27
C ALA A 266 7.03 15.87 -1.78
N ILE A 267 6.33 14.86 -1.25
CA ILE A 267 6.38 13.49 -1.75
C ILE A 267 4.98 13.06 -2.17
N THR A 268 4.85 12.36 -3.29
CA THR A 268 3.61 11.68 -3.69
C THR A 268 3.87 10.19 -3.85
N ILE A 269 2.91 9.37 -3.43
CA ILE A 269 3.02 7.91 -3.45
C ILE A 269 2.16 7.35 -4.58
N SER A 270 2.78 6.61 -5.49
CA SER A 270 2.11 5.91 -6.57
C SER A 270 1.69 4.51 -6.08
N ALA A 271 0.45 4.41 -5.60
CA ALA A 271 -0.10 3.17 -5.05
C ALA A 271 -0.38 2.08 -6.11
N THR A 272 0.01 2.31 -7.36
CA THR A 272 0.00 1.32 -8.45
C THR A 272 1.34 0.60 -8.61
N GLY A 273 2.39 1.06 -7.91
CA GLY A 273 3.76 0.54 -8.03
C GLY A 273 4.13 -0.61 -7.09
N TRP A 274 5.40 -0.76 -6.73
CA TRP A 274 5.94 -1.89 -5.98
C TRP A 274 5.27 -2.13 -4.61
N SER A 275 5.36 -1.17 -3.70
CA SER A 275 4.94 -1.38 -2.31
C SER A 275 3.44 -1.16 -2.11
N ASN A 276 2.88 -1.77 -1.07
CA ASN A 276 1.49 -1.50 -0.68
C ASN A 276 1.38 -0.08 -0.07
N ALA A 277 0.34 0.67 -0.44
CA ALA A 277 0.07 2.00 0.12
C ALA A 277 -0.05 2.02 1.66
N ALA A 278 -0.41 0.89 2.28
CA ALA A 278 -0.50 0.74 3.73
C ALA A 278 0.84 1.00 4.45
N THR A 279 1.98 0.95 3.76
CA THR A 279 3.30 1.20 4.36
C THR A 279 3.80 2.63 4.21
N ILE A 280 2.92 3.57 3.84
CA ILE A 280 3.22 5.00 3.78
C ILE A 280 3.82 5.58 5.08
N ASP A 281 3.52 4.97 6.23
CA ASP A 281 4.12 5.32 7.52
C ASP A 281 5.65 5.24 7.52
N LEU A 282 6.23 4.37 6.70
CA LEU A 282 7.67 4.29 6.51
C LEU A 282 8.25 5.61 5.97
N ILE A 283 7.53 6.28 5.06
CA ILE A 283 7.95 7.58 4.53
C ILE A 283 7.91 8.63 5.63
N TYR A 284 6.90 8.56 6.51
CA TYR A 284 6.82 9.45 7.65
C TYR A 284 7.96 9.22 8.65
N ASP A 285 8.32 7.97 8.89
CA ASP A 285 9.43 7.56 9.75
C ASP A 285 10.80 8.01 9.20
N VAL A 286 11.04 7.87 7.88
CA VAL A 286 12.25 8.40 7.22
C VAL A 286 12.34 9.92 7.30
N LEU A 287 11.23 10.62 7.03
CA LEU A 287 11.19 12.08 7.16
C LEU A 287 11.41 12.53 8.61
N HIS A 288 10.86 11.80 9.58
CA HIS A 288 11.03 12.06 11.00
C HIS A 288 12.48 11.88 11.44
N MET A 289 13.12 10.77 11.01
CA MET A 289 14.55 10.50 11.17
C MET A 289 15.42 11.67 10.66
N MET A 290 15.06 12.21 9.50
CA MET A 290 15.79 13.29 8.82
C MET A 290 15.41 14.70 9.29
N GLY A 291 14.49 14.84 10.25
CA GLY A 291 14.08 16.13 10.78
C GLY A 291 13.22 16.96 9.83
N ARG A 292 12.46 16.29 8.95
CA ARG A 292 11.71 16.86 7.82
C ARG A 292 10.23 16.51 7.85
N ASP A 293 9.62 16.53 9.03
CA ASP A 293 8.16 16.40 9.18
C ASP A 293 7.39 17.58 8.52
N ASP A 294 8.09 18.64 8.09
CA ASP A 294 7.55 19.73 7.27
C ASP A 294 7.14 19.32 5.85
N ILE A 295 7.67 18.21 5.32
CA ILE A 295 7.37 17.76 3.96
C ILE A 295 6.01 17.05 3.93
N PRO A 296 5.01 17.57 3.18
CA PRO A 296 3.74 16.88 2.99
C PRO A 296 3.92 15.65 2.11
N VAL A 297 3.16 14.60 2.42
CA VAL A 297 3.12 13.33 1.66
C VAL A 297 1.69 13.09 1.19
N GLY A 298 1.51 12.88 -0.12
CA GLY A 298 0.20 12.67 -0.73
C GLY A 298 0.06 11.25 -1.28
N LEU A 299 -1.04 10.56 -0.98
CA LEU A 299 -1.33 9.22 -1.48
C LEU A 299 -2.08 9.29 -2.82
N GLY A 300 -1.57 8.57 -3.82
CA GLY A 300 -2.16 8.42 -5.15
C GLY A 300 -3.32 7.44 -5.21
N GLU A 301 -3.85 7.25 -6.41
CA GLU A 301 -4.89 6.26 -6.67
C GLU A 301 -4.30 4.83 -6.69
N PHE A 302 -5.10 3.83 -6.30
CA PHE A 302 -4.67 2.44 -6.14
C PHE A 302 -4.63 1.64 -7.46
N PHE A 303 -5.25 2.16 -8.51
CA PHE A 303 -5.40 1.49 -9.79
C PHE A 303 -4.79 2.32 -10.90
N ALA A 304 -4.20 1.65 -11.88
CA ALA A 304 -3.72 2.29 -13.10
C ALA A 304 -4.88 2.98 -13.82
N LEU A 305 -4.58 4.00 -14.62
CA LEU A 305 -5.59 4.72 -15.40
C LEU A 305 -6.39 3.74 -16.26
N GLY A 306 -7.71 3.74 -16.06
CA GLY A 306 -8.66 2.89 -16.79
C GLY A 306 -8.92 1.51 -16.17
N GLN A 307 -8.25 1.13 -15.07
CA GLN A 307 -8.54 -0.09 -14.30
C GLN A 307 -9.57 0.00 -13.16
N PRO A 308 -9.90 1.16 -12.56
CA PRO A 308 -10.91 1.18 -11.51
C PRO A 308 -12.31 0.99 -12.10
N TYR A 309 -13.17 0.23 -11.43
CA TYR A 309 -14.58 0.11 -11.77
C TYR A 309 -15.32 1.39 -11.36
N LEU A 310 -15.79 2.15 -12.36
CA LEU A 310 -16.30 3.51 -12.24
C LEU A 310 -17.42 3.75 -11.20
N PRO A 311 -18.28 2.78 -10.82
CA PRO A 311 -19.23 3.01 -9.73
C PRO A 311 -18.60 2.94 -8.33
N SER A 312 -17.53 2.16 -8.17
CA SER A 312 -16.98 1.79 -6.85
C SER A 312 -15.71 2.56 -6.49
N GLY A 313 -14.86 2.88 -7.48
CA GLY A 313 -13.59 3.60 -7.29
C GLY A 313 -12.54 2.91 -6.41
N THR A 314 -12.95 1.91 -5.63
CA THR A 314 -12.14 1.14 -4.65
C THR A 314 -11.85 -0.28 -5.13
N THR A 315 -12.40 -0.68 -6.28
CA THR A 315 -12.25 -2.01 -6.87
C THR A 315 -11.76 -1.90 -8.31
N GLY A 316 -10.85 -2.78 -8.73
CA GLY A 316 -10.30 -2.86 -10.09
C GLY A 316 -9.82 -4.28 -10.39
N ASP A 317 -9.34 -4.55 -11.61
CA ASP A 317 -8.88 -5.88 -12.05
C ASP A 317 -7.39 -6.15 -11.76
N CYS A 318 -6.66 -5.18 -11.21
CA CYS A 318 -5.22 -5.25 -10.93
C CYS A 318 -4.39 -5.72 -12.14
N LYS A 319 -4.86 -5.49 -13.37
CA LYS A 319 -4.36 -6.16 -14.58
C LYS A 319 -2.85 -6.02 -14.80
N TYR A 320 -2.25 -4.89 -14.41
CA TYR A 320 -0.79 -4.68 -14.51
C TYR A 320 -0.06 -4.98 -13.19
N ARG A 321 -0.58 -4.50 -12.03
CA ARG A 321 0.07 -4.66 -10.72
C ARG A 321 0.27 -6.13 -10.31
N GLN A 322 -0.60 -7.04 -10.75
CA GLN A 322 -0.47 -8.47 -10.47
C GLN A 322 0.84 -9.12 -10.98
N TRP A 323 1.53 -8.48 -11.94
CA TRP A 323 2.78 -8.96 -12.49
C TRP A 323 4.00 -8.55 -11.67
N ILE A 324 3.84 -7.76 -10.61
CA ILE A 324 4.94 -7.46 -9.69
C ILE A 324 5.35 -8.77 -9.00
N PRO A 325 6.61 -9.21 -9.14
CA PRO A 325 7.05 -10.44 -8.50
C PRO A 325 6.97 -10.29 -6.98
N SER A 326 6.34 -11.27 -6.34
CA SER A 326 6.45 -11.44 -4.90
C SER A 326 7.72 -12.25 -4.61
N GLY A 327 8.63 -11.71 -3.78
CA GLY A 327 9.76 -12.49 -3.25
C GLY A 327 9.29 -13.68 -2.40
N GLU A 328 10.21 -14.46 -1.82
CA GLU A 328 9.82 -15.62 -0.98
C GLU A 328 8.99 -15.21 0.25
N GLY A 329 9.22 -14.02 0.81
CA GLY A 329 8.43 -13.45 1.91
C GLY A 329 7.16 -12.72 1.48
N GLY A 330 6.79 -12.74 0.19
CA GLY A 330 5.65 -11.99 -0.32
C GLY A 330 5.81 -10.47 -0.10
N PHE A 331 4.70 -9.79 0.21
CA PHE A 331 4.70 -8.36 0.51
C PHE A 331 5.46 -8.00 1.80
N ILE A 332 5.72 -8.97 2.71
CA ILE A 332 6.44 -8.68 3.97
C ILE A 332 7.85 -8.17 3.68
N ASP A 333 8.53 -8.71 2.68
CA ASP A 333 9.91 -8.36 2.39
C ASP A 333 10.02 -6.93 1.85
N SER A 334 9.41 -6.63 0.71
CA SER A 334 9.51 -5.32 0.08
C SER A 334 8.91 -4.21 0.96
N ASP A 335 7.72 -4.45 1.51
CA ASP A 335 6.93 -3.41 2.16
C ASP A 335 7.49 -3.03 3.54
N THR A 336 8.31 -3.89 4.14
CA THR A 336 9.00 -3.62 5.43
C THR A 336 10.49 -3.34 5.28
N LEU A 337 10.97 -3.13 4.05
CA LEU A 337 12.40 -3.00 3.72
C LEU A 337 13.22 -4.17 4.29
N PHE A 338 12.74 -5.38 4.07
CA PHE A 338 13.34 -6.64 4.54
C PHE A 338 13.52 -6.64 6.07
N GLY A 339 12.54 -6.08 6.78
CA GLY A 339 12.52 -5.92 8.24
C GLY A 339 13.25 -4.68 8.77
N LEU A 340 14.02 -3.96 7.95
CA LEU A 340 14.80 -2.79 8.38
C LEU A 340 13.91 -1.58 8.76
N ALA A 341 12.65 -1.55 8.30
CA ALA A 341 11.67 -0.56 8.73
C ALA A 341 11.48 -0.49 10.26
N ARG A 342 11.82 -1.56 10.99
CA ARG A 342 11.76 -1.60 12.46
C ARG A 342 12.83 -0.74 13.12
N ASP A 343 13.92 -0.45 12.43
CA ASP A 343 15.04 0.34 12.97
C ASP A 343 14.79 1.86 12.85
N LEU A 344 13.83 2.28 12.03
CA LEU A 344 13.50 3.69 11.83
C LEU A 344 12.77 4.28 13.05
N PRO A 345 13.06 5.54 13.44
CA PRO A 345 12.27 6.29 14.41
C PRO A 345 10.79 6.33 14.01
N ARG A 346 9.89 6.34 15.00
CA ARG A 346 8.45 6.42 14.78
C ARG A 346 7.99 7.87 14.72
N SER A 347 7.49 8.29 13.57
CA SER A 347 6.84 9.59 13.42
C SER A 347 5.58 9.64 14.27
N PRO A 348 5.27 10.77 14.94
CA PRO A 348 3.99 10.94 15.62
C PRO A 348 2.85 11.26 14.64
N ARG A 349 3.14 11.44 13.35
CA ARG A 349 2.10 11.67 12.34
C ARG A 349 1.19 10.45 12.25
N ARG A 350 -0.12 10.70 12.22
CA ARG A 350 -1.18 9.68 12.15
C ARG A 350 -2.19 10.11 11.12
N TYR A 351 -2.59 9.16 10.27
CA TYR A 351 -3.47 9.45 9.17
C TYR A 351 -4.64 8.48 9.08
N THR A 352 -5.79 9.05 8.77
CA THR A 352 -7.06 8.37 8.51
C THR A 352 -7.30 8.38 7.02
N ALA A 353 -8.01 7.35 6.54
CA ALA A 353 -8.32 7.20 5.11
C ALA A 353 -9.44 8.15 4.63
N GLU A 354 -10.13 8.84 5.54
CA GLU A 354 -11.21 9.75 5.19
C GLU A 354 -10.69 10.89 4.30
N ASN A 355 -11.42 11.26 3.27
CA ASN A 355 -11.01 12.31 2.34
C ASN A 355 -11.78 13.63 2.61
N SER A 356 -11.54 14.69 1.83
CA SER A 356 -12.39 15.89 1.87
C SER A 356 -13.48 15.86 0.79
N ILE A 357 -14.55 16.63 0.98
CA ILE A 357 -15.64 16.77 0.00
C ILE A 357 -15.09 17.20 -1.36
N LYS A 358 -14.10 18.10 -1.38
CA LYS A 358 -13.41 18.55 -2.61
C LYS A 358 -12.91 17.38 -3.47
N PHE A 359 -12.54 16.28 -2.83
CA PHE A 359 -11.97 15.10 -3.49
C PHE A 359 -12.85 13.86 -3.38
N GLY A 360 -14.16 14.03 -3.20
CA GLY A 360 -15.16 12.96 -3.32
C GLY A 360 -15.56 12.26 -2.03
N ALA A 361 -15.14 12.74 -0.85
CA ALA A 361 -15.70 12.24 0.40
C ALA A 361 -17.15 12.72 0.59
N PRO A 362 -18.02 11.93 1.25
CA PRO A 362 -19.39 12.33 1.54
C PRO A 362 -19.47 13.53 2.49
N ARG A 363 -18.49 13.70 3.39
CA ARG A 363 -18.36 14.84 4.29
C ARG A 363 -16.89 15.17 4.55
N ASN A 364 -16.63 16.31 5.19
CA ASN A 364 -15.30 16.61 5.70
C ASN A 364 -15.15 15.99 7.09
N THR A 365 -13.97 15.43 7.35
CA THR A 365 -13.60 14.94 8.67
C THR A 365 -13.56 16.08 9.71
N ASN A 366 -13.87 15.77 10.96
CA ASN A 366 -13.70 16.70 12.09
C ASN A 366 -12.22 16.89 12.48
N HIS A 367 -11.34 15.99 12.01
CA HIS A 367 -9.91 15.98 12.28
C HIS A 367 -9.07 16.08 11.00
N PRO A 368 -9.16 17.20 10.24
CA PRO A 368 -8.48 17.34 8.94
C PRO A 368 -6.95 17.25 9.04
N GLU A 369 -6.38 17.52 10.22
CA GLU A 369 -4.97 17.35 10.54
C GLU A 369 -4.51 15.89 10.59
N ARG A 370 -5.45 14.95 10.84
CA ARG A 370 -5.20 13.51 10.88
C ARG A 370 -5.56 12.83 9.58
N ARG A 371 -5.71 13.55 8.48
CA ARG A 371 -6.15 12.99 7.20
C ARG A 371 -4.97 12.66 6.31
N GLN A 372 -4.96 11.46 5.69
CA GLN A 372 -4.02 11.18 4.62
C GLN A 372 -4.36 12.08 3.42
N GLN A 373 -3.48 13.03 3.12
CA GLN A 373 -3.69 13.91 1.97
C GLN A 373 -3.58 13.11 0.66
N LYS A 374 -4.34 13.50 -0.36
CA LYS A 374 -4.21 12.93 -1.72
C LYS A 374 -3.00 13.51 -2.45
N ALA A 375 -2.41 12.73 -3.36
CA ALA A 375 -1.30 13.17 -4.19
C ALA A 375 -1.61 14.48 -4.95
N GLN A 376 -2.80 14.55 -5.57
CA GLN A 376 -3.27 15.73 -6.30
C GLN A 376 -3.39 16.97 -5.39
N GLU A 377 -3.89 16.79 -4.17
CA GLU A 377 -4.01 17.87 -3.20
C GLU A 377 -2.64 18.44 -2.80
N VAL A 378 -1.67 17.56 -2.54
CA VAL A 378 -0.31 17.96 -2.16
C VAL A 378 0.38 18.69 -3.31
N ILE A 379 0.24 18.18 -4.55
CA ILE A 379 0.80 18.83 -5.73
C ILE A 379 0.20 20.24 -5.91
N GLU A 380 -1.13 20.36 -5.89
CA GLU A 380 -1.82 21.66 -6.01
C GLU A 380 -1.34 22.64 -4.93
N LYS A 381 -1.30 22.20 -3.66
CA LYS A 381 -0.85 23.01 -2.53
C LYS A 381 0.57 23.54 -2.75
N VAL A 382 1.51 22.69 -3.14
CA VAL A 382 2.90 23.10 -3.39
C VAL A 382 2.99 24.08 -4.55
N LEU A 383 2.32 23.83 -5.67
CA LEU A 383 2.36 24.71 -6.83
C LEU A 383 1.74 26.09 -6.56
N HIS A 384 0.67 26.15 -5.76
CA HIS A 384 0.11 27.42 -5.30
C HIS A 384 1.07 28.19 -4.38
N GLN A 385 1.74 27.48 -3.47
CA GLN A 385 2.67 28.09 -2.51
C GLN A 385 4.03 28.48 -3.11
N ASN A 386 4.40 27.92 -4.27
CA ASN A 386 5.71 28.16 -4.87
C ASN A 386 5.80 29.49 -5.65
N ASN A 387 4.86 30.42 -5.48
CA ASN A 387 4.90 31.77 -6.06
C ASN A 387 5.20 31.79 -7.58
N LYS A 388 4.58 30.89 -8.35
CA LYS A 388 4.80 30.71 -9.80
C LYS A 388 6.21 30.27 -10.21
N ARG A 389 7.10 29.96 -9.27
CA ARG A 389 8.42 29.38 -9.57
C ARG A 389 8.23 27.98 -10.13
N LYS A 390 9.02 27.66 -11.16
CA LYS A 390 8.91 26.36 -11.80
C LYS A 390 9.39 25.25 -10.87
N VAL A 391 8.64 24.15 -10.85
CA VAL A 391 8.93 22.95 -10.03
C VAL A 391 9.42 21.83 -10.93
N PHE A 392 10.39 21.06 -10.44
CA PHE A 392 10.83 19.82 -11.07
C PHE A 392 10.12 18.64 -10.43
N PHE A 393 9.76 17.65 -11.24
CA PHE A 393 9.29 16.37 -10.73
C PHE A 393 10.37 15.32 -10.93
N LEU A 394 10.52 14.45 -9.94
CA LEU A 394 11.29 13.22 -10.05
C LEU A 394 10.32 12.06 -9.80
N THR A 395 10.11 11.21 -10.79
CA THR A 395 9.19 10.08 -10.72
C THR A 395 9.98 8.76 -10.71
N GLY A 396 9.97 8.09 -9.56
CA GLY A 396 10.59 6.78 -9.33
C GLY A 396 9.62 5.60 -9.43
N GLY A 397 8.32 5.85 -9.48
CA GLY A 397 7.28 4.83 -9.68
C GLY A 397 6.46 5.04 -10.96
N PRO A 398 5.33 4.31 -11.11
CA PRO A 398 4.42 4.47 -12.24
C PRO A 398 3.85 5.88 -12.32
N LEU A 399 3.64 6.36 -13.55
CA LEU A 399 3.31 7.77 -13.84
C LEU A 399 1.84 8.15 -13.55
N THR A 400 1.09 7.32 -12.82
CA THR A 400 -0.34 7.47 -12.49
C THR A 400 -0.65 8.84 -11.89
N ASN A 401 0.10 9.25 -10.87
CA ASN A 401 -0.09 10.54 -10.21
C ASN A 401 0.20 11.72 -11.14
N MET A 402 1.27 11.61 -11.91
CA MET A 402 1.69 12.62 -12.89
C MET A 402 0.63 12.79 -13.99
N ALA A 403 0.21 11.70 -14.62
CA ALA A 403 -0.79 11.73 -15.68
C ALA A 403 -2.14 12.24 -15.17
N THR A 404 -2.56 11.84 -13.97
CA THR A 404 -3.79 12.35 -13.33
C THR A 404 -3.71 13.86 -13.13
N PHE A 405 -2.58 14.37 -12.63
CA PHE A 405 -2.36 15.80 -12.45
C PHE A 405 -2.34 16.56 -13.79
N LEU A 406 -1.64 15.99 -14.77
CA LEU A 406 -1.62 16.51 -16.14
C LEU A 406 -2.97 16.38 -16.85
N ALA A 407 -3.94 15.60 -16.38
CA ALA A 407 -5.27 15.58 -16.97
C ALA A 407 -6.16 16.67 -16.37
N SER A 408 -6.15 16.83 -15.04
CA SER A 408 -7.11 17.67 -14.31
C SER A 408 -6.74 19.15 -14.20
N ASN A 409 -5.45 19.51 -14.21
CA ASN A 409 -4.99 20.84 -13.76
C ASN A 409 -4.29 21.68 -14.84
N THR A 410 -4.97 21.98 -15.95
CA THR A 410 -4.39 22.66 -17.14
C THR A 410 -3.63 23.96 -16.86
N SER A 411 -4.09 24.81 -15.93
CA SER A 411 -3.43 26.09 -15.61
C SER A 411 -2.10 25.91 -14.85
N LEU A 412 -2.04 24.94 -13.93
CA LEU A 412 -0.88 24.68 -13.09
C LEU A 412 0.23 23.91 -13.80
N LYS A 413 -0.07 23.19 -14.89
CA LYS A 413 0.94 22.51 -15.75
C LYS A 413 2.07 23.44 -16.16
N SER A 414 1.74 24.70 -16.44
CA SER A 414 2.72 25.71 -16.83
C SER A 414 3.80 25.89 -15.78
N GLN A 415 3.54 25.61 -14.50
CA GLN A 415 4.54 25.71 -13.44
C GLN A 415 5.51 24.52 -13.39
N ILE A 416 5.31 23.47 -14.17
CA ILE A 416 6.27 22.35 -14.23
C ILE A 416 7.42 22.73 -15.15
N LYS A 417 8.66 22.66 -14.64
CA LYS A 417 9.88 22.93 -15.43
C LYS A 417 10.22 21.76 -16.34
N GLU A 418 10.32 20.59 -15.73
CA GLU A 418 10.81 19.35 -16.33
C GLU A 418 10.47 18.17 -15.40
N ILE A 419 10.17 17.02 -15.99
CA ILE A 419 9.90 15.75 -15.30
C ILE A 419 11.11 14.84 -15.54
N PHE A 420 11.74 14.39 -14.47
CA PHE A 420 12.79 13.39 -14.46
C PHE A 420 12.16 12.04 -14.17
N ILE A 421 12.26 11.10 -15.10
CA ILE A 421 11.59 9.80 -15.03
C ILE A 421 12.65 8.72 -14.93
N ALA A 422 12.56 7.87 -13.89
CA ALA A 422 13.27 6.61 -13.79
C ALA A 422 12.39 5.50 -14.40
N GLY A 423 12.90 4.85 -15.44
CA GLY A 423 12.19 3.77 -16.12
C GLY A 423 12.20 3.88 -17.64
N GLY A 424 11.50 2.95 -18.28
CA GLY A 424 11.51 2.77 -19.74
C GLY A 424 12.79 2.12 -20.27
N VAL A 425 12.77 1.76 -21.54
CA VAL A 425 13.90 1.15 -22.28
C VAL A 425 14.11 1.90 -23.59
N VAL A 426 15.29 2.51 -23.81
CA VAL A 426 15.56 3.28 -25.03
C VAL A 426 16.55 2.55 -25.93
N ASN A 427 16.06 1.95 -27.01
CA ASN A 427 16.85 1.16 -27.95
C ASN A 427 17.43 2.02 -29.08
N GLY A 428 18.71 2.36 -29.02
CA GLY A 428 19.36 3.31 -29.94
C GLY A 428 20.54 2.79 -30.79
N SER A 429 20.75 1.47 -30.91
CA SER A 429 21.78 0.91 -31.81
C SER A 429 21.51 -0.53 -32.24
N GLU A 430 22.02 -0.90 -33.41
CA GLU A 430 21.91 -2.21 -34.11
C GLU A 430 22.47 -3.42 -33.34
N LYS A 431 22.93 -3.26 -32.08
CA LYS A 431 23.20 -4.38 -31.19
C LYS A 431 21.93 -4.74 -30.44
N ALA A 432 21.15 -5.63 -31.05
CA ALA A 432 20.01 -6.29 -30.44
C ALA A 432 20.40 -6.93 -29.08
N SER A 433 19.96 -6.36 -27.96
CA SER A 433 19.86 -7.05 -26.65
C SER A 433 19.24 -6.24 -25.49
N ALA A 434 18.87 -4.97 -25.65
CA ALA A 434 18.25 -4.21 -24.55
C ALA A 434 16.79 -4.65 -24.34
N MET A 435 16.62 -5.59 -23.41
CA MET A 435 15.35 -6.15 -22.97
C MET A 435 14.71 -5.26 -21.90
N GLY A 436 13.45 -5.48 -21.59
CA GLY A 436 12.73 -4.95 -20.44
C GLY A 436 13.04 -5.67 -19.13
N ASN A 437 12.45 -5.22 -18.03
CA ASN A 437 12.51 -5.91 -16.73
C ASN A 437 11.19 -6.59 -16.32
N VAL A 438 10.11 -6.56 -17.14
CA VAL A 438 8.84 -7.27 -16.88
C VAL A 438 9.00 -8.81 -17.08
N HIS A 439 9.85 -9.42 -16.27
CA HIS A 439 10.29 -10.82 -16.41
C HIS A 439 9.23 -11.84 -15.97
N THR A 440 8.26 -11.42 -15.16
CA THR A 440 7.11 -12.24 -14.73
C THR A 440 6.11 -12.49 -15.87
N LEU A 441 6.14 -11.68 -16.93
CA LEU A 441 5.38 -11.88 -18.17
C LEU A 441 6.35 -12.11 -19.35
N PRO A 442 6.75 -13.37 -19.63
CA PRO A 442 7.80 -13.68 -20.61
C PRO A 442 7.58 -13.15 -22.04
N GLN A 443 6.33 -12.83 -22.39
CA GLN A 443 5.93 -12.27 -23.67
C GLN A 443 6.28 -10.78 -23.79
N ASN A 444 6.25 -10.02 -22.69
CA ASN A 444 6.57 -8.60 -22.69
C ASN A 444 8.06 -8.39 -22.40
N LYS A 445 8.86 -8.48 -23.46
CA LYS A 445 10.32 -8.42 -23.39
C LYS A 445 10.90 -7.01 -23.53
N LEU A 446 10.06 -6.00 -23.74
CA LEU A 446 10.51 -4.66 -24.17
C LEU A 446 10.08 -3.54 -23.21
N ALA A 447 9.14 -3.81 -22.30
CA ALA A 447 8.67 -2.85 -21.32
C ALA A 447 9.53 -2.87 -20.04
N GLU A 448 9.60 -1.70 -19.41
CA GLU A 448 10.09 -1.56 -18.04
C GLU A 448 8.87 -1.44 -17.10
N PHE A 449 8.97 -1.96 -15.87
CA PHE A 449 7.89 -2.08 -14.90
C PHE A 449 7.15 -0.77 -14.63
N ASN A 450 7.81 0.35 -14.36
CA ASN A 450 7.10 1.62 -14.08
C ASN A 450 6.22 2.06 -15.26
N PHE A 451 6.66 1.80 -16.49
CA PHE A 451 5.87 2.07 -17.70
C PHE A 451 4.79 1.01 -17.95
N PHE A 452 5.07 -0.25 -17.64
CA PHE A 452 4.12 -1.36 -17.75
C PHE A 452 3.00 -1.30 -16.72
N LEU A 453 3.27 -0.79 -15.52
CA LEU A 453 2.32 -0.76 -14.40
C LEU A 453 1.20 0.26 -14.61
N ASP A 454 1.46 1.34 -15.36
CA ASP A 454 0.42 2.22 -15.90
C ASP A 454 0.82 2.77 -17.29
N PRO A 455 0.61 1.98 -18.36
CA PRO A 455 1.04 2.35 -19.70
C PRO A 455 0.26 3.54 -20.24
N GLN A 456 -1.01 3.67 -19.84
CA GLN A 456 -1.85 4.79 -20.25
C GLN A 456 -1.37 6.09 -19.59
N ALA A 457 -0.99 6.07 -18.31
CA ALA A 457 -0.40 7.22 -17.65
C ALA A 457 0.95 7.60 -18.26
N ALA A 458 1.80 6.62 -18.58
CA ALA A 458 3.07 6.86 -19.24
C ALA A 458 2.87 7.51 -20.62
N GLN A 459 1.95 6.97 -21.44
CA GLN A 459 1.60 7.54 -22.73
C GLN A 459 1.04 8.97 -22.62
N ASN A 460 0.13 9.22 -21.66
CA ASN A 460 -0.44 10.55 -21.43
C ASN A 460 0.64 11.56 -21.01
N THR A 461 1.58 11.15 -20.18
CA THR A 461 2.71 11.99 -19.75
C THR A 461 3.61 12.35 -20.93
N PHE A 462 3.95 11.38 -21.80
CA PHE A 462 4.79 11.60 -22.98
C PHE A 462 4.09 12.45 -24.05
N LYS A 463 2.76 12.39 -24.16
CA LYS A 463 1.96 13.26 -25.04
C LYS A 463 1.81 14.69 -24.53
N SER A 464 2.17 14.98 -23.27
CA SER A 464 2.09 16.33 -22.71
C SER A 464 3.14 17.28 -23.29
N ASP A 465 2.94 18.60 -23.14
CA ASP A 465 3.92 19.61 -23.56
C ASP A 465 5.08 19.79 -22.57
N VAL A 466 5.05 19.14 -21.41
CA VAL A 466 6.08 19.28 -20.37
C VAL A 466 7.39 18.65 -20.82
N LYS A 467 8.53 19.25 -20.46
CA LYS A 467 9.85 18.71 -20.79
C LYS A 467 10.11 17.42 -20.00
N ILE A 468 10.67 16.40 -20.65
CA ILE A 468 10.98 15.11 -20.04
C ILE A 468 12.49 14.82 -20.14
N PHE A 469 13.06 14.38 -19.02
CA PHE A 469 14.38 13.76 -18.93
C PHE A 469 14.20 12.30 -18.46
N LEU A 470 14.76 11.34 -19.20
CA LEU A 470 14.58 9.92 -18.92
C LEU A 470 15.89 9.28 -18.45
N VAL A 471 15.81 8.46 -17.42
CA VAL A 471 16.85 7.50 -17.03
C VAL A 471 16.32 6.11 -17.35
N PRO A 472 16.63 5.59 -18.54
CA PRO A 472 16.10 4.30 -18.95
C PRO A 472 16.91 3.15 -18.36
N LEU A 473 16.25 2.03 -18.15
CA LEU A 473 16.80 0.83 -17.54
C LEU A 473 18.08 0.35 -18.22
N ASN A 474 18.12 0.39 -19.55
CA ASN A 474 19.26 -0.07 -20.31
C ASN A 474 20.51 0.82 -20.17
N ALA A 475 20.39 2.01 -19.56
CA ALA A 475 21.56 2.79 -19.16
C ALA A 475 22.35 2.15 -17.99
N LEU A 476 21.77 1.17 -17.29
CA LEU A 476 22.37 0.50 -16.14
C LEU A 476 22.86 -0.93 -16.44
N TYR A 477 22.61 -1.50 -17.63
CA TYR A 477 22.88 -2.91 -17.92
C TYR A 477 24.34 -3.35 -17.84
N ASN A 478 25.28 -2.44 -18.10
CA ASN A 478 26.72 -2.74 -18.02
C ASN A 478 27.35 -2.20 -16.73
N GLU A 479 26.53 -1.71 -15.79
CA GLU A 479 26.99 -0.90 -14.67
C GLU A 479 26.96 -1.69 -13.36
N LYS A 480 28.11 -1.84 -12.72
CA LYS A 480 28.22 -2.43 -11.37
C LYS A 480 27.97 -1.38 -10.28
N LEU A 481 26.89 -0.60 -10.42
CA LEU A 481 26.61 0.55 -9.55
C LEU A 481 26.34 0.10 -8.10
N THR A 482 25.49 -0.91 -7.90
CA THR A 482 25.16 -1.45 -6.57
C THR A 482 26.42 -1.87 -5.80
N ILE A 483 27.30 -2.66 -6.44
CA ILE A 483 28.56 -3.11 -5.84
C ILE A 483 29.49 -1.92 -5.55
N SER A 484 29.64 -1.01 -6.51
CA SER A 484 30.49 0.18 -6.34
C SER A 484 30.00 1.07 -5.19
N LEU A 485 28.68 1.18 -5.01
CA LEU A 485 28.07 1.93 -3.92
C LEU A 485 28.24 1.24 -2.57
N LEU A 486 28.10 -0.09 -2.52
CA LEU A 486 28.41 -0.89 -1.34
C LEU A 486 29.87 -0.67 -0.90
N ASP A 487 30.83 -0.77 -1.83
CA ASP A 487 32.24 -0.54 -1.55
C ASP A 487 32.50 0.88 -1.04
N ALA A 488 31.93 1.89 -1.71
CA ALA A 488 32.10 3.29 -1.34
C ALA A 488 31.51 3.59 0.05
N LEU A 489 30.33 3.05 0.36
CA LEU A 489 29.71 3.18 1.68
C LEU A 489 30.48 2.39 2.73
N ASN A 490 30.99 1.21 2.42
CA ASN A 490 31.79 0.42 3.36
C ASN A 490 33.04 1.19 3.83
N ALA A 491 33.68 1.92 2.91
CA ALA A 491 34.84 2.74 3.22
C ALA A 491 34.52 4.03 4.01
N THR A 492 33.29 4.54 3.94
CA THR A 492 32.98 5.92 4.38
C THR A 492 31.79 6.07 5.35
N ARG A 493 30.98 5.02 5.60
CA ARG A 493 29.72 5.07 6.37
C ARG A 493 29.90 5.62 7.78
N ARG A 494 29.54 6.89 7.99
CA ARG A 494 29.65 7.59 9.28
C ARG A 494 28.29 7.93 9.86
N THR A 495 27.36 8.34 9.00
CA THR A 495 26.06 8.87 9.39
C THR A 495 24.98 7.77 9.43
N PRO A 496 23.87 7.97 10.18
CA PRO A 496 22.87 6.91 10.41
C PRO A 496 22.19 6.39 9.13
N GLU A 497 21.82 7.30 8.23
CA GLU A 497 21.25 7.04 6.91
C GLU A 497 22.22 6.31 5.98
N ALA A 498 23.52 6.66 5.96
CA ALA A 498 24.53 5.94 5.19
C ALA A 498 24.68 4.48 5.69
N LYS A 499 24.60 4.26 7.01
CA LYS A 499 24.58 2.92 7.60
C LYS A 499 23.30 2.17 7.23
N PHE A 500 22.15 2.83 7.26
CA PHE A 500 20.86 2.26 6.86
C PHE A 500 20.87 1.85 5.39
N VAL A 501 21.26 2.76 4.48
CA VAL A 501 21.37 2.50 3.04
C VAL A 501 22.35 1.36 2.76
N HIS A 502 23.51 1.33 3.42
CA HIS A 502 24.45 0.22 3.28
C HIS A 502 23.82 -1.12 3.70
N ARG A 503 23.12 -1.18 4.84
CA ARG A 503 22.44 -2.40 5.30
C ARG A 503 21.35 -2.84 4.32
N LEU A 504 20.52 -1.92 3.86
CA LEU A 504 19.46 -2.20 2.89
C LEU A 504 20.04 -2.75 1.57
N LEU A 505 21.05 -2.08 1.02
CA LEU A 505 21.73 -2.52 -0.20
C LEU A 505 22.38 -3.89 -0.02
N LEU A 506 23.04 -4.12 1.11
CA LEU A 506 23.71 -5.39 1.38
C LEU A 506 22.69 -6.52 1.49
N THR A 507 21.60 -6.31 2.23
CA THR A 507 20.52 -7.30 2.35
C THR A 507 19.91 -7.63 0.99
N VAL A 508 19.60 -6.61 0.18
CA VAL A 508 19.04 -6.79 -1.16
C VAL A 508 20.01 -7.57 -2.06
N HIS A 509 21.29 -7.20 -2.05
CA HIS A 509 22.32 -7.84 -2.87
C HIS A 509 22.55 -9.30 -2.46
N GLU A 510 22.63 -9.60 -1.16
CA GLU A 510 22.79 -10.97 -0.70
C GLU A 510 21.59 -11.87 -1.05
N LEU A 511 20.37 -11.33 -0.98
CA LEU A 511 19.17 -12.05 -1.38
C LEU A 511 19.20 -12.36 -2.87
N GLU A 512 19.56 -11.38 -3.71
CA GLU A 512 19.73 -11.56 -5.15
C GLU A 512 20.73 -12.69 -5.47
N GLU A 513 21.91 -12.68 -4.83
CA GLU A 513 22.95 -13.69 -5.09
C GLU A 513 22.52 -15.10 -4.65
N LYS A 514 21.76 -15.22 -3.54
CA LYS A 514 21.41 -16.50 -2.93
C LYS A 514 20.11 -17.10 -3.48
N ARG A 515 19.24 -16.29 -4.12
CA ARG A 515 17.87 -16.65 -4.45
C ARG A 515 17.40 -15.99 -5.75
N SER A 516 17.13 -16.81 -6.76
CA SER A 516 16.64 -16.35 -8.08
C SER A 516 15.34 -15.53 -8.02
N GLN A 517 14.51 -15.74 -7.01
CA GLN A 517 13.23 -15.04 -6.81
C GLN A 517 13.43 -13.54 -6.53
N TYR A 518 14.60 -13.13 -6.07
CA TYR A 518 14.95 -11.73 -5.81
C TYR A 518 15.72 -11.09 -6.97
N SER A 519 15.83 -11.72 -8.14
CA SER A 519 16.53 -11.11 -9.30
C SER A 519 15.99 -9.75 -9.73
N HIS A 520 14.74 -9.45 -9.35
CA HIS A 520 14.08 -8.17 -9.63
C HIS A 520 14.65 -7.00 -8.82
N THR A 521 15.23 -7.26 -7.64
CA THR A 521 15.75 -6.23 -6.74
C THR A 521 17.10 -5.65 -7.19
N ALA A 522 17.77 -6.31 -8.14
CA ALA A 522 19.06 -5.90 -8.73
C ALA A 522 19.03 -4.54 -9.44
N LYS A 523 17.84 -4.07 -9.83
CA LYS A 523 17.64 -2.94 -10.76
C LYS A 523 17.11 -1.65 -10.10
N LEU A 524 17.12 -1.58 -8.77
CA LEU A 524 16.55 -0.49 -7.95
C LEU A 524 17.37 0.81 -7.91
N MET A 525 18.18 1.09 -8.95
CA MET A 525 19.10 2.24 -8.96
C MET A 525 18.68 3.33 -9.96
N GLU A 526 17.64 3.10 -10.77
CA GLU A 526 17.17 4.06 -11.78
C GLU A 526 16.74 5.38 -11.13
N GLU A 527 16.03 5.28 -10.00
CA GLU A 527 15.51 6.39 -9.21
C GLU A 527 16.66 7.22 -8.62
N VAL A 528 17.69 6.55 -8.11
CA VAL A 528 18.88 7.18 -7.53
C VAL A 528 19.65 7.93 -8.61
N VAL A 529 19.82 7.32 -9.79
CA VAL A 529 20.50 7.94 -10.94
C VAL A 529 19.69 9.14 -11.45
N ALA A 530 18.37 9.05 -11.47
CA ALA A 530 17.49 10.16 -11.85
C ALA A 530 17.59 11.33 -10.87
N ALA A 531 17.69 11.07 -9.56
CA ALA A 531 17.96 12.09 -8.55
C ALA A 531 19.32 12.75 -8.73
N VAL A 532 20.38 11.97 -8.99
CA VAL A 532 21.71 12.52 -9.29
C VAL A 532 21.68 13.36 -10.56
N ALA A 533 20.96 12.93 -11.60
CA ALA A 533 20.81 13.68 -12.84
C ALA A 533 20.14 15.04 -12.64
N LEU A 534 19.15 15.10 -11.75
CA LEU A 534 18.43 16.30 -11.35
C LEU A 534 19.30 17.24 -10.50
N ALA A 535 20.11 16.70 -9.59
CA ALA A 535 20.95 17.48 -8.68
C ALA A 535 22.25 17.97 -9.35
N GLU A 536 23.01 17.06 -9.97
CA GLU A 536 24.39 17.25 -10.40
C GLU A 536 24.53 17.04 -11.92
N THR A 537 24.25 18.10 -12.69
CA THR A 537 24.32 17.99 -14.15
C THR A 537 25.70 17.60 -14.67
N SER A 538 26.79 17.96 -13.97
CA SER A 538 28.19 17.75 -14.36
C SER A 538 28.56 16.29 -14.57
N ASN A 539 28.14 15.38 -13.67
CA ASN A 539 28.52 13.97 -13.74
C ASN A 539 27.91 13.25 -14.95
N LEU A 540 26.87 13.83 -15.55
CA LEU A 540 26.16 13.27 -16.71
C LEU A 540 26.24 14.16 -17.96
N LYS A 541 27.04 15.24 -17.97
CA LYS A 541 27.05 16.21 -19.09
C LYS A 541 27.35 15.55 -20.45
N ASN A 542 28.30 14.61 -20.47
CA ASN A 542 28.78 13.99 -21.71
C ASN A 542 28.01 12.71 -22.10
N ASN A 543 27.06 12.26 -21.27
CA ASN A 543 26.39 10.96 -21.44
C ASN A 543 24.88 11.09 -21.69
N LYS A 544 24.48 12.17 -22.36
CA LYS A 544 23.07 12.45 -22.68
C LYS A 544 22.86 12.36 -24.18
N ARG A 545 21.78 11.68 -24.58
CA ARG A 545 21.30 11.62 -25.97
C ARG A 545 19.89 12.18 -26.06
N ARG A 546 19.42 12.40 -27.29
CA ARG A 546 18.04 12.79 -27.60
C ARG A 546 17.45 11.80 -28.59
N ALA A 547 16.17 11.49 -28.40
CA ALA A 547 15.39 10.67 -29.32
C ALA A 547 13.93 11.13 -29.27
N GLN A 548 13.17 10.85 -30.34
CA GLN A 548 11.71 10.95 -30.28
C GLN A 548 11.15 9.61 -29.79
N LEU A 549 10.40 9.64 -28.70
CA LEU A 549 9.87 8.47 -28.02
C LEU A 549 8.34 8.44 -28.04
N VAL A 550 7.78 7.25 -28.19
CA VAL A 550 6.36 6.94 -27.95
C VAL A 550 6.25 5.81 -26.93
N VAL A 551 5.13 5.76 -26.20
CA VAL A 551 4.82 4.68 -25.26
C VAL A 551 3.63 3.89 -25.81
N GLU A 552 3.80 2.58 -25.96
CA GLU A 552 2.72 1.67 -26.33
C GLU A 552 1.78 1.45 -25.13
N ALA A 553 0.50 1.72 -25.34
CA ALA A 553 -0.57 1.59 -24.35
C ALA A 553 -1.88 1.28 -25.07
N THR A 554 -2.01 0.03 -25.50
CA THR A 554 -3.13 -0.49 -26.28
C THR A 554 -4.14 -1.27 -25.43
N GLY A 555 -3.73 -1.62 -24.20
CA GLY A 555 -4.46 -2.56 -23.35
C GLY A 555 -4.01 -4.01 -23.55
N ASP A 556 -3.01 -4.28 -24.39
CA ASP A 556 -2.39 -5.59 -24.50
C ASP A 556 -1.15 -5.67 -23.59
N VAL A 557 -1.24 -6.47 -22.52
CA VAL A 557 -0.15 -6.66 -21.55
C VAL A 557 1.14 -7.19 -22.20
N HIS A 558 1.07 -7.80 -23.38
CA HIS A 558 2.25 -8.32 -24.06
C HIS A 558 3.11 -7.23 -24.71
N THR A 559 2.55 -6.04 -24.96
CA THR A 559 3.24 -4.94 -25.65
C THR A 559 3.19 -3.61 -24.89
N ASP A 560 2.23 -3.46 -23.96
CA ASP A 560 2.05 -2.27 -23.14
C ASP A 560 3.31 -1.92 -22.33
N GLY A 561 3.56 -0.62 -22.18
CA GLY A 561 4.72 -0.08 -21.46
C GLY A 561 5.99 0.00 -22.30
N TRP A 562 5.98 -0.47 -23.55
CA TRP A 562 7.14 -0.36 -24.43
C TRP A 562 7.40 1.10 -24.85
N THR A 563 8.59 1.61 -24.52
CA THR A 563 9.11 2.89 -25.01
C THR A 563 9.86 2.71 -26.32
N ARG A 564 9.28 3.20 -27.42
CA ARG A 564 9.81 3.01 -28.78
C ARG A 564 10.40 4.30 -29.34
N ILE A 565 11.59 4.21 -29.94
CA ILE A 565 12.15 5.30 -30.75
C ILE A 565 11.40 5.37 -32.08
N VAL A 566 11.01 6.57 -32.48
CA VAL A 566 10.37 6.86 -33.78
C VAL A 566 11.09 8.00 -34.49
N ASP A 567 11.00 8.06 -35.81
CA ASP A 567 11.63 9.14 -36.60
C ASP A 567 10.87 10.47 -36.46
N LYS A 568 9.53 10.40 -36.37
CA LYS A 568 8.63 11.56 -36.28
C LYS A 568 7.40 11.23 -35.43
N GLY A 569 6.77 12.28 -34.87
CA GLY A 569 5.52 12.17 -34.13
C GLY A 569 5.67 11.70 -32.68
N GLY A 570 6.90 11.50 -32.20
CA GLY A 570 7.19 11.16 -30.82
C GLY A 570 7.58 12.37 -29.98
N LYS A 571 7.61 12.19 -28.65
CA LYS A 571 8.09 13.20 -27.72
C LYS A 571 9.61 13.31 -27.82
N ASN A 572 10.14 14.50 -28.07
CA ASN A 572 11.58 14.72 -27.99
C ASN A 572 12.06 14.64 -26.53
N VAL A 573 12.72 13.55 -26.17
CA VAL A 573 13.17 13.25 -24.82
C VAL A 573 14.70 13.27 -24.77
N GLN A 574 15.24 13.91 -23.73
CA GLN A 574 16.66 13.77 -23.39
C GLN A 574 16.82 12.59 -22.43
N TYR A 575 17.76 11.70 -22.68
CA TYR A 575 17.94 10.51 -21.85
C TYR A 575 19.42 10.21 -21.56
N VAL A 576 19.66 9.50 -20.45
CA VAL A 576 21.00 9.00 -20.09
C VAL A 576 21.36 7.82 -20.98
N SER A 577 22.51 7.86 -21.64
CA SER A 577 22.97 6.79 -22.54
C SER A 577 24.11 5.94 -21.99
N ASN A 578 24.88 6.45 -21.04
CA ASN A 578 25.99 5.73 -20.42
C ASN A 578 26.28 6.30 -19.03
N LEU A 579 26.88 5.52 -18.14
CA LEU A 579 27.22 5.95 -16.79
C LEU A 579 28.69 5.62 -16.48
N ASN A 580 29.19 6.22 -15.40
CA ASN A 580 30.44 5.77 -14.77
C ASN A 580 30.07 5.36 -13.34
N PRO A 581 30.05 4.06 -13.04
CA PRO A 581 29.43 3.54 -11.83
C PRO A 581 30.26 3.92 -10.60
N GLN A 582 31.59 3.96 -10.72
CA GLN A 582 32.47 4.36 -9.61
C GLN A 582 32.33 5.84 -9.28
N THR A 583 32.29 6.72 -10.28
CA THR A 583 32.14 8.17 -10.07
C THR A 583 30.78 8.48 -9.44
N LEU A 584 29.73 7.81 -9.93
CA LEU A 584 28.38 7.96 -9.41
C LEU A 584 28.26 7.45 -7.97
N ALA A 585 28.77 6.24 -7.70
CA ALA A 585 28.80 5.65 -6.36
C ALA A 585 29.54 6.55 -5.35
N LEU A 586 30.69 7.10 -5.73
CA LEU A 586 31.45 8.02 -4.88
C LEU A 586 30.68 9.31 -4.60
N SER A 587 29.95 9.86 -5.59
CA SER A 587 29.12 11.04 -5.36
C SER A 587 27.96 10.75 -4.41
N ILE A 588 27.25 9.63 -4.62
CA ILE A 588 26.14 9.21 -3.76
C ILE A 588 26.64 8.94 -2.34
N ALA A 589 27.71 8.15 -2.17
CA ALA A 589 28.28 7.85 -0.86
C ALA A 589 28.77 9.11 -0.15
N ARG A 590 29.35 10.08 -0.87
CA ARG A 590 29.75 11.38 -0.29
C ARG A 590 28.55 12.17 0.21
N ALA A 591 27.47 12.24 -0.56
CA ALA A 591 26.25 12.92 -0.14
C ALA A 591 25.64 12.24 1.09
N LEU A 592 25.50 10.91 1.07
CA LEU A 592 24.96 10.13 2.18
C LEU A 592 25.77 10.31 3.47
N ASN A 593 27.10 10.43 3.38
CA ASN A 593 27.97 10.62 4.54
C ASN A 593 28.17 12.07 5.00
N SER A 594 27.54 13.04 4.33
CA SER A 594 27.68 14.46 4.70
C SER A 594 27.08 14.73 6.08
N ALA A 595 27.85 15.22 7.05
CA ALA A 595 27.31 15.54 8.37
C ALA A 595 26.35 16.75 8.37
N ALA A 596 26.38 17.60 7.33
CA ALA A 596 25.65 18.87 7.30
C ALA A 596 24.12 18.73 7.36
N ASN A 597 23.58 17.63 6.81
CA ASN A 597 22.16 17.30 6.83
C ASN A 597 21.96 15.88 7.37
N SER A 598 22.68 15.51 8.44
CA SER A 598 22.52 14.20 9.07
C SER A 598 21.19 14.07 9.79
N ALA A 599 20.74 12.83 9.99
CA ALA A 599 19.55 12.51 10.77
C ALA A 599 19.57 13.17 12.16
N VAL A 600 18.41 13.68 12.59
CA VAL A 600 18.21 14.26 13.93
C VAL A 600 17.92 13.18 14.98
N LEU A 601 17.39 12.04 14.52
CA LEU A 601 17.20 10.80 15.27
C LEU A 601 17.77 9.67 14.44
N ALA A 602 18.73 8.91 14.99
CA ALA A 602 19.46 7.92 14.21
C ALA A 602 18.75 6.57 14.08
N SER A 603 17.90 6.20 15.05
CA SER A 603 17.14 4.94 15.06
C SER A 603 15.98 4.98 16.05
N PHE A 604 15.10 3.97 16.01
CA PHE A 604 14.09 3.76 17.04
C PHE A 604 14.70 3.59 18.44
N THR A 605 15.85 2.91 18.54
CA THR A 605 16.57 2.75 19.81
C THR A 605 17.00 4.10 20.39
N ASP A 606 17.52 5.00 19.54
CA ASP A 606 17.91 6.34 19.98
C ASP A 606 16.69 7.17 20.39
N GLN A 607 15.58 7.02 19.67
CA GLN A 607 14.32 7.67 20.02
C GLN A 607 13.80 7.19 21.38
N MET A 608 13.78 5.87 21.62
CA MET A 608 13.42 5.29 22.92
C MET A 608 14.33 5.81 24.04
N ALA A 609 15.65 5.84 23.82
CA ALA A 609 16.60 6.37 24.80
C ALA A 609 16.30 7.84 25.16
N SER A 610 15.89 8.65 24.17
CA SER A 610 15.50 10.06 24.40
C SER A 610 14.24 10.18 25.28
N TRP A 611 13.31 9.24 25.19
CA TRP A 611 12.10 9.22 26.02
C TRP A 611 12.33 8.64 27.43
N THR A 612 13.49 8.03 27.68
CA THR A 612 13.85 7.48 29.00
C THR A 612 14.78 8.40 29.79
N SER A 613 15.66 9.15 29.12
CA SER A 613 16.82 9.83 29.75
C SER A 613 16.79 11.36 29.77
N SER A 614 15.73 12.00 29.25
CA SER A 614 15.69 13.45 28.97
C SER A 614 14.63 14.24 29.75
N CYS A 615 14.29 13.78 30.96
CA CYS A 615 13.69 14.55 32.05
C CYS A 615 14.69 14.53 33.21
#